data_AF-A0A2V9KF53-F1
#
_entry.id   AF-A0A2V9KF53-F1
#
_cell.length_a   1.000
_cell.length_b   1.000
_cell.length_c   1.000
_cell.angle_alpha   90.00
_cell.angle_beta   90.00
_cell.angle_gamma   90.00
#
_symmetry.space_group_name_H-M   'P 1'
#
loop_
_entity.id
_entity.type
_entity.pdbx_description
1 polymer ?
#
loop_
_entity_poly.entity_id
_entity_poly.type
_entity_poly.pdbx_seq_one_letter_code
_entity_poly.pdbx_strand_id
1 'polypeptide(L)'
;MSMTARFVQVTPDLLAHLLRSPSSVTELLAPDEDAQIAPVALTDSMRQDWLRRMPQLLAGPLAALDPAMREAMEKRLGVSVESLQSGGGGEAILKALARRGLVRPQGDAEAPPDPAGRSREGKGESLSLGKAWHGVHYLLCGEVENGATVLSQAVLGGSELGDDLGYGPARYFTAEEVSAAAGALSRTDLEAEMKARFDPEQMTRLGIYPQRWDGGDAEWLWEEFGRLREFYVQSSARQLAVVTCIV
;
A
#
# COMPACT_ATOMS: atom_id res chain seq x y z
N MET A 1 -7.51 3.18 -10.98
CA MET A 1 -6.92 3.66 -9.72
C MET A 1 -5.88 4.71 -10.05
N SER A 2 -5.51 5.59 -9.11
CA SER A 2 -4.44 6.58 -9.36
C SER A 2 -3.10 5.94 -9.04
N MET A 3 -2.12 6.02 -9.94
CA MET A 3 -0.75 5.58 -9.69
C MET A 3 -0.03 6.55 -8.76
N THR A 4 0.60 6.03 -7.72
CA THR A 4 1.36 6.76 -6.71
C THR A 4 2.66 6.05 -6.38
N ALA A 5 3.72 6.81 -6.08
CA ALA A 5 4.95 6.23 -5.54
C ALA A 5 4.92 6.22 -4.02
N ARG A 6 5.26 5.07 -3.43
CA ARG A 6 5.42 4.89 -1.99
C ARG A 6 6.83 4.41 -1.68
N PHE A 7 7.40 4.96 -0.62
CA PHE A 7 8.75 4.68 -0.13
C PHE A 7 8.64 4.26 1.33
N VAL A 8 9.40 3.27 1.74
CA VAL A 8 9.42 2.75 3.11
C VAL A 8 10.87 2.56 3.54
N GLN A 9 11.23 3.18 4.67
CA GLN A 9 12.51 2.93 5.31
C GLN A 9 12.53 1.50 5.88
N VAL A 10 13.64 0.78 5.66
CA VAL A 10 13.86 -0.53 6.27
C VAL A 10 15.29 -0.64 6.79
N THR A 11 15.50 -1.33 7.91
CA THR A 11 16.84 -1.67 8.35
C THR A 11 17.52 -2.61 7.35
N PRO A 12 18.87 -2.64 7.28
CA PRO A 12 19.58 -3.61 6.45
C PRO A 12 19.20 -5.07 6.73
N ASP A 13 18.93 -5.40 8.00
CA ASP A 13 18.50 -6.75 8.40
C ASP A 13 17.10 -7.10 7.86
N LEU A 14 16.16 -6.15 7.92
CA LEU A 14 14.82 -6.34 7.35
C LEU A 14 14.89 -6.46 5.83
N LEU A 15 15.70 -5.62 5.15
CA LEU A 15 15.93 -5.77 3.71
C LEU A 15 16.48 -7.15 3.36
N ALA A 16 17.48 -7.63 4.11
CA ALA A 16 18.06 -8.95 3.90
C ALA A 16 17.03 -10.07 4.11
N HIS A 17 16.08 -9.90 5.03
CA HIS A 17 14.95 -10.81 5.20
C HIS A 17 14.01 -10.79 3.99
N LEU A 18 13.61 -9.61 3.52
CA LEU A 18 12.72 -9.44 2.36
C LEU A 18 13.30 -10.07 1.09
N LEU A 19 14.62 -9.96 0.89
CA LEU A 19 15.31 -10.60 -0.24
C LEU A 19 15.25 -12.14 -0.21
N ARG A 20 15.15 -12.74 0.98
CA ARG A 20 14.98 -14.19 1.14
C ARG A 20 13.51 -14.62 1.13
N SER A 21 12.60 -13.71 1.46
CA SER A 21 11.16 -13.94 1.56
C SER A 21 10.37 -12.86 0.82
N PRO A 22 10.37 -12.86 -0.53
CA PRO A 22 9.81 -11.75 -1.29
C PRO A 22 8.28 -11.59 -1.13
N SER A 23 7.56 -12.64 -0.71
CA SER A 23 6.14 -12.57 -0.38
C SER A 23 5.81 -11.60 0.77
N SER A 24 6.78 -11.30 1.63
CA SER A 24 6.62 -10.36 2.75
C SER A 24 6.63 -8.89 2.33
N VAL A 25 6.99 -8.59 1.09
CA VAL A 25 7.04 -7.23 0.52
C VAL A 25 5.65 -6.59 0.47
N THR A 26 4.62 -7.37 0.11
CA THR A 26 3.24 -6.88 0.06
C THR A 26 2.75 -6.40 1.42
N GLU A 27 3.11 -7.10 2.50
CA GLU A 27 2.74 -6.71 3.87
C GLU A 27 3.48 -5.45 4.33
N LEU A 28 4.77 -5.30 3.98
CA LEU A 28 5.55 -4.10 4.26
C LEU A 28 4.88 -2.84 3.66
N LEU A 29 4.42 -2.96 2.42
CA LEU A 29 3.92 -1.87 1.59
C LEU A 29 2.43 -1.56 1.79
N ALA A 30 1.70 -2.42 2.51
CA ALA A 30 0.31 -2.16 2.86
C ALA A 30 0.15 -0.77 3.50
N PRO A 31 -0.86 0.02 3.10
CA PRO A 31 -1.11 1.33 3.68
C PRO A 31 -1.36 1.21 5.18
N ASP A 32 -0.85 2.16 5.96
CA ASP A 32 -1.03 2.18 7.42
C ASP A 32 -2.51 2.41 7.83
N GLU A 33 -3.41 2.64 6.85
CA GLU A 33 -4.86 2.79 7.00
C GLU A 33 -5.58 1.49 7.46
N ASP A 34 -4.90 0.33 7.45
CA ASP A 34 -5.36 -0.89 8.15
C ASP A 34 -5.28 -0.77 9.69
N ALA A 35 -5.09 0.44 10.21
CA ALA A 35 -5.39 0.79 11.59
C ALA A 35 -6.89 1.00 11.88
N GLN A 36 -7.81 0.71 10.95
CA GLN A 36 -9.25 0.70 11.21
C GLN A 36 -9.76 -0.73 11.43
N ILE A 37 -9.75 -1.13 12.71
CA ILE A 37 -10.29 -2.37 13.29
C ILE A 37 -9.71 -3.63 12.65
N ALA A 38 -8.67 -4.18 13.29
CA ALA A 38 -8.18 -5.51 12.97
C ALA A 38 -9.37 -6.51 12.90
N PRO A 39 -9.44 -7.38 11.88
CA PRO A 39 -10.50 -8.38 11.78
C PRO A 39 -10.60 -9.15 13.09
N VAL A 40 -11.81 -9.27 13.63
CA VAL A 40 -12.00 -9.96 14.89
C VAL A 40 -11.63 -11.43 14.68
N ALA A 41 -10.57 -11.87 15.35
CA ALA A 41 -10.24 -13.27 15.45
C ALA A 41 -11.31 -13.95 16.30
N LEU A 42 -12.17 -14.75 15.67
CA LEU A 42 -13.17 -15.52 16.40
C LEU A 42 -12.51 -16.77 16.97
N THR A 43 -12.31 -16.78 18.28
CA THR A 43 -12.00 -18.03 19.01
C THR A 43 -13.15 -19.03 18.81
N ASP A 44 -12.88 -20.33 18.97
CA ASP A 44 -13.92 -21.36 18.82
C ASP A 44 -15.15 -21.12 19.70
N SER A 45 -14.95 -20.66 20.95
CA SER A 45 -16.05 -20.29 21.83
C SER A 45 -16.86 -19.10 21.28
N MET A 46 -16.17 -18.07 20.81
CA MET A 46 -16.83 -16.88 20.25
C MET A 46 -17.56 -17.22 18.95
N ARG A 47 -16.97 -18.06 18.09
CA ARG A 47 -17.61 -18.56 16.87
C ARG A 47 -18.86 -19.35 17.19
N GLN A 48 -18.81 -20.32 18.12
CA GLN A 48 -19.96 -21.14 18.48
C GLN A 48 -21.11 -20.29 19.03
N ASP A 49 -20.79 -19.34 19.91
CA ASP A 49 -21.79 -18.40 20.43
C ASP A 49 -22.35 -17.48 19.34
N TRP A 50 -21.53 -17.07 18.38
CA TRP A 50 -21.98 -16.27 17.24
C TRP A 50 -22.88 -17.04 16.29
N LEU A 51 -22.48 -18.26 15.91
CA LEU A 51 -23.29 -19.16 15.06
C LEU A 51 -24.64 -19.43 15.69
N ARG A 52 -24.71 -19.49 17.03
CA ARG A 52 -25.95 -19.73 17.77
C ARG A 52 -26.85 -18.50 17.88
N ARG A 53 -26.30 -17.28 17.92
CA ARG A 53 -27.05 -16.06 18.29
C ARG A 53 -27.29 -15.10 17.14
N MET A 54 -26.37 -15.03 16.18
CA MET A 54 -26.42 -14.05 15.10
C MET A 54 -27.60 -14.26 14.15
N PRO A 55 -27.95 -15.50 13.75
CA PRO A 55 -29.09 -15.71 12.87
C PRO A 55 -30.41 -15.15 13.41
N GLN A 56 -30.69 -15.34 14.70
CA GLN A 56 -31.93 -14.90 15.33
C GLN A 56 -31.96 -13.38 15.52
N LEU A 57 -30.80 -12.75 15.74
CA LEU A 57 -30.68 -11.29 15.82
C LEU A 57 -30.98 -10.63 14.46
N LEU A 58 -30.62 -11.27 13.36
CA LEU A 58 -30.84 -10.75 12.00
C LEU A 58 -32.23 -11.11 11.44
N ALA A 59 -32.81 -12.22 11.90
CA ALA A 59 -34.10 -12.72 11.43
C ALA A 59 -35.24 -11.71 11.61
N GLY A 60 -35.32 -11.05 12.78
CA GLY A 60 -36.39 -10.09 13.09
C GLY A 60 -36.38 -8.87 12.16
N PRO A 61 -35.26 -8.12 12.07
CA PRO A 61 -35.13 -6.97 11.17
C PRO A 61 -35.35 -7.34 9.69
N LEU A 62 -34.85 -8.49 9.24
CA LEU A 62 -35.02 -8.94 7.87
C LEU A 62 -36.45 -9.37 7.53
N ALA A 63 -37.16 -9.99 8.48
CA ALA A 63 -38.57 -10.34 8.32
C ALA A 63 -39.47 -9.09 8.26
N ALA A 64 -39.03 -7.97 8.84
CA ALA A 64 -39.75 -6.71 8.81
C ALA A 64 -39.57 -5.91 7.51
N LEU A 65 -38.66 -6.32 6.62
CA LEU A 65 -38.47 -5.69 5.31
C LEU A 65 -39.62 -6.01 4.36
N ASP A 66 -39.86 -5.08 3.42
CA ASP A 66 -40.76 -5.28 2.29
C ASP A 66 -40.38 -6.55 1.48
N PRO A 67 -41.34 -7.31 0.93
CA PRO A 67 -41.07 -8.58 0.26
C PRO A 67 -40.03 -8.50 -0.86
N ALA A 68 -40.04 -7.43 -1.67
CA ALA A 68 -39.08 -7.28 -2.77
C ALA A 68 -37.65 -7.02 -2.26
N MET A 69 -37.53 -6.23 -1.19
CA MET A 69 -36.26 -5.94 -0.55
C MET A 69 -35.70 -7.16 0.20
N ARG A 70 -36.60 -7.94 0.82
CA ARG A 70 -36.27 -9.19 1.49
C ARG A 70 -35.68 -10.19 0.51
N GLU A 71 -36.35 -10.45 -0.61
CA GLU A 71 -35.87 -11.38 -1.65
C GLU A 71 -34.51 -10.96 -2.23
N ALA A 72 -34.34 -9.65 -2.50
CA ALA A 72 -33.06 -9.11 -2.96
C ALA A 72 -31.93 -9.33 -1.93
N MET A 73 -32.22 -9.17 -0.64
CA MET A 73 -31.26 -9.32 0.43
C MET A 73 -30.93 -10.79 0.70
N GLU A 74 -31.90 -11.70 0.65
CA GLU A 74 -31.69 -13.15 0.72
C GLU A 74 -30.80 -13.64 -0.42
N LYS A 75 -31.06 -13.19 -1.65
CA LYS A 75 -30.22 -13.51 -2.82
C LYS A 75 -28.79 -12.97 -2.68
N ARG A 76 -28.63 -11.79 -2.09
CA ARG A 76 -27.32 -11.14 -1.89
C ARG A 76 -26.50 -11.77 -0.75
N LEU A 77 -27.17 -12.22 0.30
CA LEU A 77 -26.53 -12.85 1.47
C LEU A 77 -26.37 -14.37 1.29
N GLY A 78 -27.12 -14.98 0.37
CA GLY A 78 -27.15 -16.43 0.16
C GLY A 78 -27.80 -17.18 1.33
N VAL A 79 -28.66 -16.52 2.11
CA VAL A 79 -29.33 -17.07 3.29
C VAL A 79 -30.77 -16.56 3.31
N SER A 80 -31.74 -17.47 3.51
CA SER A 80 -33.15 -17.10 3.65
C SER A 80 -33.50 -16.67 5.08
N VAL A 81 -34.51 -15.82 5.23
CA VAL A 81 -35.03 -15.38 6.53
C VAL A 81 -35.56 -16.57 7.34
N GLU A 82 -36.15 -17.56 6.68
CA GLU A 82 -36.63 -18.81 7.31
C GLU A 82 -35.47 -19.64 7.88
N SER A 83 -34.33 -19.69 7.17
CA SER A 83 -33.11 -20.33 7.67
C SER A 83 -32.56 -19.60 8.89
N LEU A 84 -32.63 -18.27 8.91
CA LEU A 84 -32.18 -17.46 10.05
C LEU A 84 -33.08 -17.62 11.29
N GLN A 85 -34.40 -17.69 11.10
CA GLN A 85 -35.39 -17.87 12.18
C GLN A 85 -35.23 -19.23 12.89
N SER A 86 -34.82 -20.26 12.15
CA SER A 86 -34.52 -21.60 12.69
C SER A 86 -33.11 -21.73 13.29
N GLY A 87 -32.33 -20.64 13.30
CA GLY A 87 -30.96 -20.62 13.81
C GLY A 87 -29.91 -21.13 12.82
N GLY A 88 -30.29 -21.39 11.57
CA GLY A 88 -29.40 -21.72 10.46
C GLY A 88 -28.79 -20.48 9.79
N GLY A 89 -27.92 -20.68 8.81
CA GLY A 89 -27.35 -19.58 8.00
C GLY A 89 -26.20 -18.79 8.65
N GLY A 90 -25.87 -19.04 9.93
CA GLY A 90 -24.76 -18.40 10.62
C GLY A 90 -23.40 -18.60 9.92
N GLU A 91 -23.17 -19.78 9.33
CA GLU A 91 -21.93 -20.09 8.62
C GLU A 91 -21.80 -19.33 7.30
N ALA A 92 -22.92 -19.15 6.58
CA ALA A 92 -22.96 -18.34 5.36
C ALA A 92 -22.77 -16.84 5.65
N ILE A 93 -23.31 -16.34 6.76
CA ILE A 93 -23.03 -14.97 7.26
C ILE A 93 -21.56 -14.81 7.60
N LEU A 94 -20.97 -15.77 8.32
CA LEU A 94 -19.56 -15.76 8.70
C LEU A 94 -18.65 -15.76 7.47
N LYS A 95 -18.98 -16.57 6.45
CA LYS A 95 -18.30 -16.59 5.15
C LYS A 95 -18.44 -15.26 4.39
N ALA A 96 -19.62 -14.63 4.45
CA ALA A 96 -19.86 -13.33 3.81
C ALA A 96 -19.07 -12.19 4.48
N LEU A 97 -18.87 -12.25 5.80
CA LEU A 97 -18.06 -11.29 6.55
C LEU A 97 -16.56 -11.53 6.37
N ALA A 98 -16.13 -12.79 6.29
CA ALA A 98 -14.76 -13.14 5.97
C ALA A 98 -14.34 -12.65 4.58
N ARG A 99 -15.22 -12.78 3.58
CA ARG A 99 -15.02 -12.19 2.23
C ARG A 99 -14.91 -10.67 2.23
N ARG A 100 -15.38 -10.00 3.29
CA ARG A 100 -15.30 -8.55 3.47
C ARG A 100 -14.17 -8.12 4.41
N GLY A 101 -13.32 -9.05 4.85
CA GLY A 101 -12.21 -8.76 5.75
C GLY A 101 -12.63 -8.39 7.17
N LEU A 102 -13.88 -8.61 7.57
CA LEU A 102 -14.40 -8.20 8.88
C LEU A 102 -14.17 -9.26 9.98
N VAL A 103 -14.02 -10.53 9.60
CA VAL A 103 -13.89 -11.68 10.49
C VAL A 103 -12.91 -12.69 9.90
N ARG A 104 -12.02 -13.26 10.70
CA ARG A 104 -11.12 -14.34 10.27
C ARG A 104 -11.59 -15.70 10.80
N PRO A 105 -11.98 -16.67 9.96
CA PRO A 105 -12.29 -18.02 10.41
C PRO A 105 -11.00 -18.77 10.78
N GLN A 106 -10.91 -19.26 12.01
CA GLN A 106 -9.95 -20.30 12.41
C GLN A 106 -10.15 -21.61 11.59
N GLY A 107 -9.09 -22.14 10.98
CA GLY A 107 -9.14 -23.35 10.14
C GLY A 107 -8.24 -23.26 8.90
N ASP A 108 -8.00 -22.06 8.39
CA ASP A 108 -6.69 -21.78 7.82
C ASP A 108 -5.73 -21.96 8.98
N ALA A 109 -4.70 -22.79 8.81
CA ALA A 109 -3.72 -23.03 9.85
C ALA A 109 -3.39 -21.69 10.52
N GLU A 110 -3.19 -21.71 11.84
CA GLU A 110 -2.16 -20.84 12.36
C GLU A 110 -0.91 -21.13 11.51
N ALA A 111 -0.72 -20.39 10.41
CA ALA A 111 0.55 -19.70 10.28
C ALA A 111 0.75 -19.13 11.69
N PRO A 112 1.79 -19.59 12.41
CA PRO A 112 2.02 -19.16 13.78
C PRO A 112 1.77 -17.66 13.81
N PRO A 113 1.17 -17.08 14.88
CA PRO A 113 1.12 -15.63 14.99
C PRO A 113 2.50 -15.15 14.53
N ASP A 114 2.58 -14.42 13.41
CA ASP A 114 3.83 -13.75 13.09
C ASP A 114 4.13 -13.03 14.40
N PRO A 115 5.20 -13.41 15.13
CA PRO A 115 5.42 -12.89 16.46
C PRO A 115 5.38 -11.38 16.31
N ALA A 116 4.25 -10.78 16.73
CA ALA A 116 3.76 -9.52 16.22
C ALA A 116 4.78 -8.44 16.53
N GLY A 117 5.66 -8.19 15.56
CA GLY A 117 6.97 -7.65 15.84
C GLY A 117 7.88 -7.73 14.63
N ARG A 118 8.29 -8.91 14.16
CA ARG A 118 9.46 -9.01 13.25
C ARG A 118 9.29 -8.41 11.86
N SER A 119 8.11 -8.50 11.25
CA SER A 119 7.84 -7.90 9.92
C SER A 119 7.69 -6.36 9.97
N ARG A 120 7.44 -5.79 11.16
CA ARG A 120 7.48 -4.34 11.44
C ARG A 120 8.79 -3.91 12.11
N GLU A 121 9.53 -4.83 12.72
CA GLU A 121 10.79 -4.59 13.39
C GLU A 121 11.83 -4.23 12.32
N GLY A 122 12.27 -2.98 12.36
CA GLY A 122 13.13 -2.42 11.32
C GLY A 122 12.39 -1.71 10.19
N LYS A 123 11.05 -1.70 10.13
CA LYS A 123 10.28 -0.76 9.28
C LYS A 123 10.33 0.62 9.93
N GLY A 124 10.77 1.62 9.18
CA GLY A 124 10.81 3.02 9.59
C GLY A 124 9.66 3.83 9.01
N GLU A 125 9.94 5.10 8.73
CA GLU A 125 8.97 6.02 8.16
C GLU A 125 8.60 5.64 6.72
N SER A 126 7.41 6.05 6.29
CA SER A 126 6.95 5.91 4.90
C SER A 126 6.64 7.27 4.29
N LEU A 127 6.97 7.44 3.02
CA LEU A 127 6.67 8.62 2.22
C LEU A 127 5.79 8.21 1.04
N SER A 128 4.84 9.09 0.66
CA SER A 128 4.17 9.02 -0.63
C SER A 128 4.31 10.35 -1.34
N LEU A 129 4.68 10.29 -2.62
CA LEU A 129 4.69 11.45 -3.52
C LEU A 129 3.35 11.66 -4.21
N GLY A 130 2.30 10.91 -3.83
CA GLY A 130 1.01 10.96 -4.48
C GLY A 130 1.16 10.84 -6.00
N LYS A 131 0.58 11.78 -6.75
CA LYS A 131 0.65 11.81 -8.22
C LYS A 131 1.87 12.55 -8.77
N ALA A 132 2.69 13.18 -7.92
CA ALA A 132 3.86 13.94 -8.35
C ALA A 132 5.01 13.06 -8.81
N TRP A 133 4.99 11.77 -8.46
CA TRP A 133 6.13 10.85 -8.65
C TRP A 133 6.76 10.94 -10.04
N HIS A 134 5.96 10.87 -11.11
CA HIS A 134 6.50 10.85 -12.47
C HIS A 134 7.04 12.23 -12.87
N GLY A 135 6.39 13.31 -12.42
CA GLY A 135 6.89 14.67 -12.61
C GLY A 135 8.23 14.89 -11.91
N VAL A 136 8.34 14.50 -10.64
CA VAL A 136 9.59 14.58 -9.88
C VAL A 136 10.69 13.74 -10.53
N HIS A 137 10.37 12.51 -10.94
CA HIS A 137 11.30 11.64 -11.70
C HIS A 137 11.85 12.33 -12.94
N TYR A 138 10.95 12.83 -13.81
CA TYR A 138 11.34 13.50 -15.04
C TYR A 138 12.18 14.75 -14.77
N LEU A 139 11.87 15.54 -13.75
CA LEU A 139 12.63 16.75 -13.44
C LEU A 139 14.04 16.42 -12.91
N LEU A 140 14.20 15.31 -12.18
CA LEU A 140 15.48 14.86 -11.65
C LEU A 140 16.45 14.41 -12.75
N CYS A 141 15.96 13.73 -13.79
CA CYS A 141 16.84 13.07 -14.77
C CYS A 141 16.56 13.40 -16.24
N GLY A 142 15.40 13.96 -16.57
CA GLY A 142 14.96 14.22 -17.94
C GLY A 142 14.46 12.98 -18.70
N GLU A 143 14.32 11.84 -18.01
CA GLU A 143 13.90 10.57 -18.60
C GLU A 143 12.45 10.26 -18.23
N VAL A 144 11.73 9.57 -19.13
CA VAL A 144 10.36 9.09 -18.88
C VAL A 144 10.40 7.82 -18.02
N GLU A 145 11.30 6.91 -18.36
CA GLU A 145 11.43 5.62 -17.70
C GLU A 145 12.61 5.61 -16.71
N ASN A 146 12.74 4.53 -15.95
CA ASN A 146 13.89 4.33 -15.07
C ASN A 146 15.18 4.16 -15.89
N GLY A 147 16.25 4.78 -15.40
CA GLY A 147 17.57 4.78 -16.04
C GLY A 147 18.64 4.10 -15.20
N ALA A 148 19.90 4.27 -15.61
CA ALA A 148 21.06 3.71 -14.91
C ALA A 148 21.65 4.65 -13.84
N THR A 149 21.21 5.91 -13.78
CA THR A 149 21.73 6.88 -12.81
C THR A 149 20.99 6.79 -11.48
N VAL A 150 21.66 7.22 -10.41
CA VAL A 150 21.02 7.28 -9.09
C VAL A 150 19.83 8.26 -9.08
N LEU A 151 19.90 9.36 -9.84
CA LEU A 151 18.80 10.33 -9.93
C LEU A 151 17.59 9.78 -10.70
N SER A 152 17.81 9.03 -11.80
CA SER A 152 16.72 8.34 -12.50
C SER A 152 16.09 7.24 -11.65
N GLN A 153 16.86 6.64 -10.75
CA GLN A 153 16.36 5.59 -9.85
C GLN A 153 15.79 6.14 -8.53
N ALA A 154 15.96 7.42 -8.21
CA ALA A 154 15.59 7.98 -6.91
C ALA A 154 14.08 7.88 -6.62
N VAL A 155 13.23 7.98 -7.66
CA VAL A 155 11.77 7.84 -7.53
C VAL A 155 11.29 6.44 -7.83
N LEU A 156 11.84 5.80 -8.86
CA LEU A 156 11.35 4.50 -9.32
C LEU A 156 11.97 3.33 -8.54
N GLY A 157 13.10 3.55 -7.88
CA GLY A 157 13.87 2.57 -7.11
C GLY A 157 14.97 1.90 -7.93
N GLY A 158 15.95 1.33 -7.22
CA GLY A 158 17.11 0.65 -7.80
C GLY A 158 16.81 -0.78 -8.26
N SER A 159 17.20 -1.76 -7.46
CA SER A 159 17.09 -3.19 -7.79
C SER A 159 15.68 -3.72 -7.53
N GLU A 160 15.22 -4.70 -8.31
CA GLU A 160 13.89 -5.30 -8.12
C GLU A 160 13.81 -6.16 -6.85
N LEU A 161 12.64 -6.18 -6.22
CA LEU A 161 12.34 -6.89 -4.99
C LEU A 161 10.93 -7.51 -5.07
N GLY A 162 10.90 -8.84 -5.21
CA GLY A 162 9.67 -9.62 -5.18
C GLY A 162 8.85 -9.57 -6.46
N ASP A 163 7.58 -9.94 -6.32
CA ASP A 163 6.66 -10.13 -7.44
C ASP A 163 6.00 -8.82 -7.87
N ASP A 164 5.39 -8.84 -9.05
CA ASP A 164 4.63 -7.70 -9.59
C ASP A 164 3.42 -7.35 -8.67
N LEU A 165 3.35 -6.08 -8.26
CA LEU A 165 2.32 -5.53 -7.38
C LEU A 165 1.21 -4.79 -8.15
N GLY A 166 1.18 -4.92 -9.48
CA GLY A 166 0.18 -4.34 -10.38
C GLY A 166 0.77 -3.30 -11.34
N TYR A 167 1.85 -2.62 -10.96
CA TYR A 167 2.61 -1.68 -11.81
C TYR A 167 4.10 -2.05 -11.84
N GLY A 168 4.40 -3.35 -11.71
CA GLY A 168 5.75 -3.87 -11.57
C GLY A 168 6.09 -4.27 -10.13
N PRO A 169 7.24 -4.92 -9.94
CA PRO A 169 7.69 -5.32 -8.62
C PRO A 169 8.06 -4.10 -7.77
N ALA A 170 8.10 -4.28 -6.45
CA ALA A 170 8.79 -3.32 -5.61
C ALA A 170 10.27 -3.25 -6.02
N ARG A 171 10.92 -2.15 -5.67
CA ARG A 171 12.35 -1.94 -5.91
C ARG A 171 12.99 -1.46 -4.63
N TYR A 172 14.30 -1.56 -4.52
CA TYR A 172 15.01 -1.15 -3.32
C TYR A 172 16.34 -0.47 -3.61
N PHE A 173 16.79 0.28 -2.61
CA PHE A 173 18.16 0.67 -2.42
C PHE A 173 18.68 0.12 -1.10
N THR A 174 19.90 -0.38 -1.12
CA THR A 174 20.70 -0.66 0.07
C THR A 174 21.02 0.65 0.82
N ALA A 175 21.46 0.55 2.09
CA ALA A 175 21.85 1.74 2.85
C ALA A 175 22.99 2.56 2.19
N GLU A 176 23.90 1.89 1.48
CA GLU A 176 24.97 2.55 0.72
C GLU A 176 24.41 3.33 -0.49
N GLU A 177 23.52 2.70 -1.27
CA GLU A 177 22.85 3.35 -2.40
C GLU A 177 21.93 4.49 -1.95
N VAL A 178 21.27 4.35 -0.80
CA VAL A 178 20.51 5.44 -0.16
C VAL A 178 21.42 6.61 0.17
N SER A 179 22.65 6.37 0.64
CA SER A 179 23.62 7.43 0.91
C SER A 179 24.07 8.14 -0.38
N ALA A 180 24.32 7.37 -1.45
CA ALA A 180 24.60 7.93 -2.77
C ALA A 180 23.43 8.78 -3.31
N ALA A 181 22.20 8.29 -3.15
CA ALA A 181 20.99 9.01 -3.54
C ALA A 181 20.81 10.30 -2.73
N ALA A 182 20.99 10.25 -1.41
CA ALA A 182 20.95 11.43 -0.56
C ALA A 182 21.99 12.47 -1.00
N GLY A 183 23.24 12.05 -1.26
CA GLY A 183 24.29 12.94 -1.77
C GLY A 183 23.92 13.58 -3.11
N ALA A 184 23.38 12.80 -4.06
CA ALA A 184 22.95 13.30 -5.36
C ALA A 184 21.77 14.29 -5.24
N LEU A 185 20.78 13.99 -4.40
CA LEU A 185 19.60 14.83 -4.16
C LEU A 185 19.92 16.12 -3.37
N SER A 186 21.01 16.13 -2.61
CA SER A 186 21.48 17.29 -1.83
C SER A 186 22.46 18.21 -2.57
N ARG A 187 22.75 17.95 -3.86
CA ARG A 187 23.54 18.85 -4.70
C ARG A 187 22.92 20.25 -4.74
N THR A 188 23.75 21.28 -4.65
CA THR A 188 23.31 22.68 -4.58
C THR A 188 22.73 23.22 -5.89
N ASP A 189 23.10 22.62 -7.03
CA ASP A 189 22.68 23.01 -8.37
C ASP A 189 21.47 22.22 -8.89
N LEU A 190 21.12 21.09 -8.25
CA LEU A 190 20.08 20.18 -8.72
C LEU A 190 18.72 20.87 -8.85
N GLU A 191 18.34 21.70 -7.87
CA GLU A 191 17.05 22.41 -7.92
C GLU A 191 16.97 23.38 -9.12
N ALA A 192 18.09 24.02 -9.47
CA ALA A 192 18.16 24.88 -10.65
C ALA A 192 18.04 24.06 -11.95
N GLU A 193 18.68 22.89 -12.02
CA GLU A 193 18.53 21.97 -13.15
C GLU A 193 17.08 21.47 -13.30
N MET A 194 16.42 21.10 -12.19
CA MET A 194 15.02 20.67 -12.19
C MET A 194 14.11 21.77 -12.71
N LYS A 195 14.26 23.00 -12.21
CA LYS A 195 13.49 24.16 -12.67
C LYS A 195 13.72 24.46 -14.15
N ALA A 196 14.94 24.29 -14.65
CA ALA A 196 15.25 24.46 -16.07
C ALA A 196 14.62 23.37 -16.97
N ARG A 197 14.35 22.18 -16.43
CA ARG A 197 13.66 21.09 -17.15
C ARG A 197 12.13 21.19 -17.10
N PHE A 198 11.57 22.07 -16.27
CA PHE A 198 10.12 22.21 -16.14
C PHE A 198 9.51 22.86 -17.38
N ASP A 199 8.84 22.04 -18.18
CA ASP A 199 8.01 22.45 -19.30
C ASP A 199 6.73 21.61 -19.24
N PRO A 200 5.62 22.16 -18.71
CA PRO A 200 4.39 21.40 -18.49
C PRO A 200 3.77 20.89 -19.78
N GLU A 201 3.90 21.63 -20.89
CA GLU A 201 3.40 21.17 -22.18
C GLU A 201 4.23 19.99 -22.68
N GLN A 202 5.56 20.07 -22.57
CA GLN A 202 6.45 18.97 -22.95
C GLN A 202 6.24 17.74 -22.09
N MET A 203 6.12 17.89 -20.76
CA MET A 203 5.82 16.80 -19.84
C MET A 203 4.50 16.12 -20.21
N THR A 204 3.47 16.90 -20.54
CA THR A 204 2.19 16.37 -21.02
C THR A 204 2.33 15.63 -22.35
N ARG A 205 3.07 16.18 -23.32
CA ARG A 205 3.35 15.54 -24.62
C ARG A 205 4.13 14.24 -24.49
N LEU A 206 5.06 14.17 -23.54
CA LEU A 206 5.84 12.96 -23.25
C LEU A 206 5.05 11.89 -22.49
N GLY A 207 3.81 12.17 -22.11
CA GLY A 207 2.98 11.23 -21.38
C GLY A 207 3.38 11.08 -19.90
N ILE A 208 4.13 12.02 -19.34
CA ILE A 208 4.48 12.05 -17.92
C ILE A 208 3.19 12.09 -17.11
N TYR A 209 2.94 11.05 -16.31
CA TYR A 209 1.73 10.92 -15.50
C TYR A 209 1.60 12.14 -14.55
N PRO A 210 0.42 12.77 -14.42
CA PRO A 210 -0.91 12.33 -14.88
C PRO A 210 -1.33 12.84 -16.27
N GLN A 211 -0.39 13.27 -17.10
CA GLN A 211 -0.56 13.72 -18.50
C GLN A 211 -1.39 14.99 -18.63
N ARG A 212 -1.36 15.83 -17.59
CA ARG A 212 -2.20 17.02 -17.45
C ARG A 212 -1.47 18.09 -16.63
N TRP A 213 -0.29 18.47 -17.09
CA TRP A 213 0.55 19.44 -16.40
C TRP A 213 0.25 20.87 -16.87
N ASP A 214 0.27 21.81 -15.94
CA ASP A 214 0.23 23.24 -16.22
C ASP A 214 1.23 24.03 -15.35
N GLY A 215 1.33 25.34 -15.59
CA GLY A 215 2.28 26.19 -14.87
C GLY A 215 2.02 26.31 -13.36
N GLY A 216 0.80 26.00 -12.91
CA GLY A 216 0.42 26.00 -11.49
C GLY A 216 0.97 24.80 -10.71
N ASP A 217 1.41 23.74 -11.38
CA ASP A 217 1.92 22.52 -10.74
C ASP A 217 3.37 22.65 -10.23
N ALA A 218 4.08 23.71 -10.61
CA ALA A 218 5.51 23.87 -10.31
C ALA A 218 5.81 23.84 -8.80
N GLU A 219 5.12 24.67 -8.02
CA GLU A 219 5.35 24.74 -6.56
C GLU A 219 5.09 23.40 -5.87
N TRP A 220 4.04 22.68 -6.28
CA TRP A 220 3.74 21.35 -5.76
C TRP A 220 4.87 20.35 -6.07
N LEU A 221 5.44 20.38 -7.27
CA LEU A 221 6.59 19.54 -7.63
C LEU A 221 7.84 19.86 -6.80
N TRP A 222 8.06 21.13 -6.45
CA TRP A 222 9.17 21.56 -5.60
C TRP A 222 9.00 21.09 -4.16
N GLU A 223 7.79 21.19 -3.63
CA GLU A 223 7.45 20.69 -2.30
C GLU A 223 7.66 19.16 -2.22
N GLU A 224 7.16 18.41 -3.20
CA GLU A 224 7.29 16.95 -3.23
C GLU A 224 8.74 16.49 -3.41
N PHE A 225 9.53 17.19 -4.24
CA PHE A 225 10.98 16.98 -4.31
C PHE A 225 11.67 17.26 -2.97
N GLY A 226 11.30 18.35 -2.29
CA GLY A 226 11.82 18.69 -0.97
C GLY A 226 11.60 17.58 0.04
N ARG A 227 10.38 17.02 0.08
CA ARG A 227 10.01 15.86 0.92
C ARG A 227 10.82 14.62 0.58
N LEU A 228 10.98 14.31 -0.72
CA LEU A 228 11.79 13.18 -1.17
C LEU A 228 13.25 13.31 -0.73
N ARG A 229 13.84 14.49 -0.94
CA ARG A 229 15.23 14.78 -0.55
C ARG A 229 15.43 14.61 0.95
N GLU A 230 14.52 15.18 1.76
CA GLU A 230 14.59 15.04 3.22
C GLU A 230 14.47 13.57 3.66
N PHE A 231 13.55 12.82 3.06
CA PHE A 231 13.39 11.40 3.35
C PHE A 231 14.67 10.60 3.08
N TYR A 232 15.35 10.83 1.94
CA TYR A 232 16.62 10.17 1.64
C TYR A 232 17.75 10.62 2.58
N VAL A 233 17.84 11.90 2.93
CA VAL A 233 18.84 12.41 3.88
C VAL A 233 18.66 11.78 5.25
N GLN A 234 17.43 11.71 5.76
CA GLN A 234 17.13 11.08 7.05
C GLN A 234 17.40 9.56 7.01
N SER A 235 17.05 8.89 5.92
CA SER A 235 17.32 7.46 5.72
C SER A 235 18.83 7.19 5.71
N SER A 236 19.61 8.00 4.99
CA SER A 236 21.07 7.91 4.94
C SER A 236 21.70 8.16 6.31
N ALA A 237 21.25 9.16 7.06
CA ALA A 237 21.77 9.49 8.39
C ALA A 237 21.57 8.34 9.38
N ARG A 238 20.51 7.54 9.20
CA ARG A 238 20.18 6.37 10.01
C ARG A 238 20.72 5.06 9.44
N GLN A 239 21.45 5.11 8.33
CA GLN A 239 21.98 3.94 7.61
C GLN A 239 20.89 2.92 7.25
N LEU A 240 19.73 3.42 6.84
CA LEU A 240 18.58 2.61 6.45
C LEU A 240 18.58 2.39 4.93
N ALA A 241 18.06 1.25 4.52
CA ALA A 241 17.65 0.98 3.15
C ALA A 241 16.26 1.58 2.87
N VAL A 242 15.91 1.70 1.59
CA VAL A 242 14.59 2.18 1.15
C VAL A 242 14.00 1.17 0.18
N VAL A 243 12.75 0.79 0.43
CA VAL A 243 11.92 0.02 -0.52
C VAL A 243 10.88 0.94 -1.14
N THR A 244 10.73 0.86 -2.45
CA THR A 244 9.88 1.70 -3.27
C THR A 244 8.91 0.85 -4.07
N CYS A 245 7.67 1.32 -4.25
CA CYS A 245 6.74 0.73 -5.20
C CYS A 245 5.86 1.79 -5.87
N ILE A 246 5.34 1.45 -7.05
CA ILE A 246 4.27 2.20 -7.72
C ILE A 246 2.97 1.40 -7.53
N VAL A 247 1.93 2.05 -6.98
CA VAL A 247 0.62 1.45 -6.65
C VAL A 247 -0.55 2.36 -7.04
#